data_AF-A0A2H0C5M9-F1
#
_entry.id   AF-A0A2H0C5M9-F1
#
_cell.length_a   1.000
_cell.length_b   1.000
_cell.length_c   1.000
_cell.angle_alpha   90.00
_cell.angle_beta   90.00
_cell.angle_gamma   90.00
#
_symmetry.space_group_name_H-M   'P 1'
#
loop_
_entity.id
_entity.type
_entity.pdbx_description
1 polymer ?
#
loop_
_entity_poly.entity_id
_entity_poly.type
_entity_poly.pdbx_seq_one_letter_code
_entity_poly.pdbx_strand_id
1 'polypeptide(L)'
;KWCISKFSGGIFTDVSFLPSFNSTVIELYMDRIPGLSEWFLALNDDFFFGAPVEPSDFFTEDGCVRVHLTDEPCPSGEPLETDPAWVAGLKNANVLLNQRFGKEQRFIGTHNVRPMRRSICEACRQDFAEAYQEATAHRFRSHSDIMLPLFLHVHYALSAGEGELATMDEYFANGIGPDLGRNEQHFAEIRRRRPVLFCLNDQGMYKEPEASVQLQTFLEECFPHTSPFERVCFVDCLRRKICHPFSRMVNCPENTSRKESIPLRGLRSGSGESASS
;
A
#
# COMPACT_ATOMS: atom_id res chain seq x y z
N LYS A 1 -6.29 17.95 6.82
CA LYS A 1 -6.35 17.09 8.03
C LYS A 1 -5.78 15.73 7.64
N TRP A 2 -4.77 15.23 8.34
CA TRP A 2 -4.19 13.91 8.06
C TRP A 2 -4.98 12.84 8.82
N CYS A 3 -5.27 11.71 8.15
CA CYS A 3 -5.92 10.55 8.76
C CYS A 3 -5.02 9.33 8.56
N ILE A 4 -4.55 8.72 9.65
CA ILE A 4 -3.98 7.37 9.61
C ILE A 4 -5.07 6.43 10.09
N SER A 5 -5.65 5.67 9.16
CA SER A 5 -6.71 4.71 9.48
C SER A 5 -6.10 3.32 9.70
N LYS A 6 -6.28 2.77 10.90
CA LYS A 6 -6.16 1.32 11.13
C LYS A 6 -7.55 0.73 10.93
N PHE A 7 -7.78 0.12 9.77
CA PHE A 7 -9.11 -0.35 9.37
C PHE A 7 -9.65 -1.39 10.36
N SER A 8 -10.67 -1.00 11.12
CA SER A 8 -11.47 -1.85 11.98
C SER A 8 -12.95 -1.52 11.73
N GLY A 9 -13.43 -1.94 10.56
CA GLY A 9 -14.84 -2.21 10.31
C GLY A 9 -15.77 -1.10 9.82
N GLY A 10 -15.35 0.17 9.76
CA GLY A 10 -16.26 1.29 9.43
C GLY A 10 -16.43 1.67 7.95
N ILE A 11 -15.65 1.08 7.03
CA ILE A 11 -15.65 1.49 5.60
C ILE A 11 -16.47 0.58 4.67
N PHE A 12 -16.67 -0.67 5.06
CA PHE A 12 -17.49 -1.61 4.29
C PHE A 12 -18.96 -1.40 4.65
N THR A 13 -19.82 -1.41 3.62
CA THR A 13 -21.27 -1.32 3.79
C THR A 13 -21.87 -2.58 4.39
N ASP A 14 -21.27 -3.74 4.09
CA ASP A 14 -21.63 -5.03 4.68
C ASP A 14 -20.47 -5.54 5.57
N VAL A 15 -20.77 -5.67 6.87
CA VAL A 15 -19.83 -6.17 7.87
C VAL A 15 -19.50 -7.65 7.69
N SER A 16 -20.30 -8.38 6.90
CA SER A 16 -20.02 -9.77 6.53
C SER A 16 -18.70 -9.91 5.76
N PHE A 17 -18.15 -8.82 5.20
CA PHE A 17 -16.86 -8.79 4.51
C PHE A 17 -15.65 -8.58 5.42
N LEU A 18 -15.86 -8.50 6.73
CA LEU A 18 -14.79 -8.33 7.71
C LEU A 18 -14.37 -9.66 8.37
N PRO A 19 -13.12 -9.75 8.89
CA PRO A 19 -11.99 -8.84 8.61
C PRO A 19 -11.47 -9.04 7.17
N SER A 20 -10.94 -8.00 6.52
CA SER A 20 -10.22 -8.13 5.24
C SER A 20 -8.72 -7.91 5.43
N PHE A 21 -7.90 -8.76 4.82
CA PHE A 21 -6.45 -8.63 4.75
C PHE A 21 -5.98 -8.26 3.34
N ASN A 22 -6.92 -7.92 2.46
CA ASN A 22 -6.65 -7.62 1.07
C ASN A 22 -6.56 -6.10 0.85
N SER A 23 -5.34 -5.60 0.60
CA SER A 23 -5.12 -4.16 0.42
C SER A 23 -5.90 -3.60 -0.77
N THR A 24 -6.06 -4.36 -1.86
CA THR A 24 -6.80 -3.93 -3.06
C THR A 24 -8.27 -3.67 -2.72
N VAL A 25 -8.87 -4.55 -1.93
CA VAL A 25 -10.26 -4.43 -1.45
C VAL A 25 -10.42 -3.29 -0.45
N ILE A 26 -9.46 -3.08 0.45
CA ILE A 26 -9.47 -1.94 1.37
C ILE A 26 -9.41 -0.62 0.58
N GLU A 27 -8.57 -0.58 -0.46
CA GLU A 27 -8.42 0.58 -1.35
C GLU A 27 -9.73 0.95 -2.07
N LEU A 28 -10.61 -0.02 -2.38
CA LEU A 28 -11.93 0.23 -3.01
C LEU A 28 -12.89 1.10 -2.17
N TYR A 29 -12.65 1.19 -0.86
CA TYR A 29 -13.55 1.86 0.09
C TYR A 29 -12.84 2.95 0.92
N MET A 30 -11.63 3.37 0.54
CA MET A 30 -10.94 4.46 1.25
C MET A 30 -11.75 5.75 1.28
N ASP A 31 -12.48 6.05 0.20
CA ASP A 31 -13.35 7.23 0.08
C ASP A 31 -14.53 7.22 1.07
N ARG A 32 -14.82 6.07 1.69
CA ARG A 32 -15.91 5.90 2.68
C ARG A 32 -15.48 6.25 4.09
N ILE A 33 -14.22 6.59 4.33
CA ILE A 33 -13.76 7.06 5.65
C ILE A 33 -14.57 8.29 6.06
N PRO A 34 -15.28 8.26 7.21
CA PRO A 34 -16.08 9.39 7.65
C PRO A 34 -15.26 10.66 7.82
N GLY A 35 -15.73 11.76 7.23
CA GLY A 35 -15.05 13.05 7.29
C GLY A 35 -13.87 13.23 6.33
N LEU A 36 -13.66 12.28 5.40
CA LEU A 36 -12.69 12.44 4.33
C LEU A 36 -13.14 13.54 3.34
N SER A 37 -12.19 14.38 2.94
CA SER A 37 -12.40 15.45 1.96
C SER A 37 -12.74 14.88 0.58
N GLU A 38 -13.48 15.63 -0.25
CA GLU A 38 -13.75 15.27 -1.64
C GLU A 38 -12.45 14.99 -2.40
N TRP A 39 -11.45 15.87 -2.24
CA TRP A 39 -10.08 15.68 -2.69
C TRP A 39 -9.22 15.16 -1.55
N PHE A 40 -8.55 14.02 -1.74
CA PHE A 40 -7.70 13.41 -0.73
C PHE A 40 -6.48 12.73 -1.35
N LEU A 41 -5.43 12.53 -0.53
CA LEU A 41 -4.26 11.78 -0.93
C LEU A 41 -4.33 10.39 -0.31
N ALA A 42 -4.20 9.35 -1.13
CA ALA A 42 -4.05 7.97 -0.69
C ALA A 42 -2.57 7.59 -0.72
N LEU A 43 -2.06 7.10 0.41
CA LEU A 43 -0.66 6.72 0.59
C LEU A 43 -0.55 5.31 1.15
N ASN A 44 0.39 4.56 0.58
CA ASN A 44 0.86 3.29 1.13
C ASN A 44 2.01 3.53 2.12
N ASP A 45 2.48 2.46 2.75
CA ASP A 45 3.55 2.45 3.75
C ASP A 45 4.95 2.73 3.17
N ASP A 46 5.10 2.66 1.85
CA ASP A 46 6.33 2.87 1.12
C ASP A 46 6.38 4.21 0.36
N PHE A 47 5.46 5.14 0.61
CA PHE A 47 5.44 6.48 -0.03
C PHE A 47 5.92 7.57 0.91
N PHE A 48 6.79 8.44 0.40
CA PHE A 48 7.48 9.46 1.17
C PHE A 48 7.41 10.82 0.49
N PHE A 49 7.20 11.86 1.30
CA PHE A 49 7.38 13.25 0.90
C PHE A 49 8.85 13.65 1.11
N GLY A 50 9.59 13.91 0.04
CA GLY A 50 10.98 14.39 0.11
C GLY A 50 11.10 15.92 0.22
N ALA A 51 10.03 16.65 -0.09
CA ALA A 51 9.94 18.11 0.04
C ALA A 51 8.55 18.54 0.51
N PRO A 52 8.37 19.80 0.98
CA PRO A 52 7.04 20.39 1.20
C PRO A 52 6.20 20.36 -0.08
N VAL A 53 4.89 20.15 0.09
CA VAL A 53 3.93 20.08 -1.01
C VAL A 53 2.72 20.98 -0.77
N GLU A 54 2.07 21.39 -1.85
CA GLU A 54 0.84 22.17 -1.89
C GLU A 54 -0.29 21.39 -2.59
N PRO A 55 -1.58 21.73 -2.37
CA PRO A 55 -2.68 21.07 -3.07
C PRO A 55 -2.56 21.11 -4.60
N SER A 56 -1.94 22.17 -5.15
CA SER A 56 -1.70 22.36 -6.58
C SER A 56 -0.76 21.33 -7.20
N ASP A 57 0.04 20.63 -6.38
CA ASP A 57 0.87 19.51 -6.85
C ASP A 57 0.04 18.29 -7.24
N PHE A 58 -1.20 18.21 -6.74
CA PHE A 58 -2.07 17.03 -6.81
C PHE A 58 -3.38 17.27 -7.54
N PHE A 59 -3.86 18.52 -7.50
CA PHE A 59 -5.14 18.92 -8.09
C PHE A 59 -4.96 20.23 -8.84
N THR A 60 -5.65 20.37 -9.97
CA THR A 60 -5.69 21.61 -10.74
C THR A 60 -6.60 22.64 -10.06
N GLU A 61 -6.55 23.90 -10.51
CA GLU A 61 -7.37 24.99 -9.94
C GLU A 61 -8.89 24.74 -10.11
N ASP A 62 -9.29 24.06 -11.18
CA ASP A 62 -10.67 23.62 -11.45
C ASP A 62 -11.04 22.31 -10.73
N GLY A 63 -10.13 21.73 -9.95
CA GLY A 63 -10.38 20.56 -9.11
C GLY A 63 -10.24 19.21 -9.81
N CYS A 64 -9.63 19.17 -11.00
CA CYS A 64 -9.25 17.93 -11.67
C CYS A 64 -8.06 17.25 -10.98
N VAL A 65 -7.99 15.94 -11.07
CA VAL A 65 -6.88 15.14 -10.55
C VAL A 65 -5.67 15.31 -11.46
N ARG A 66 -4.52 15.70 -10.91
CA ARG A 66 -3.26 15.63 -11.66
C ARG A 66 -2.81 14.19 -11.74
N VAL A 67 -2.79 13.65 -12.95
CA VAL A 67 -2.48 12.25 -13.24
C VAL A 67 -1.05 12.12 -13.72
N HIS A 68 -0.29 11.27 -13.03
CA HIS A 68 1.06 10.91 -13.40
C HIS A 68 1.09 9.46 -13.84
N LEU A 69 1.56 9.23 -15.07
CA LEU A 69 1.68 7.90 -15.67
C LEU A 69 3.15 7.55 -15.85
N THR A 70 3.44 6.25 -15.80
CA THR A 70 4.73 5.72 -16.25
C THR A 70 4.72 5.52 -17.77
N ASP A 71 5.88 5.23 -18.35
CA ASP A 71 5.98 4.77 -19.75
C ASP A 71 5.60 3.28 -19.92
N GLU A 72 5.17 2.62 -18.84
CA GLU A 72 4.79 1.20 -18.85
C GLU A 72 3.30 1.06 -19.23
N PRO A 73 2.98 0.41 -20.36
CA PRO A 73 1.60 0.17 -20.73
C PRO A 73 0.97 -0.90 -19.83
N CYS A 74 -0.34 -0.84 -19.64
CA CYS A 74 -1.10 -1.96 -19.11
C CYS A 74 -0.84 -3.21 -19.96
N PRO A 75 -0.48 -4.35 -19.36
CA PRO A 75 -0.31 -5.60 -20.10
C PRO A 75 -1.55 -5.93 -20.94
N SER A 76 -1.32 -6.33 -22.19
CA SER A 76 -2.37 -6.60 -23.16
C SER A 76 -3.18 -7.86 -22.83
N GLY A 77 -4.44 -7.86 -23.29
CA GLY A 77 -5.33 -9.01 -23.19
C GLY A 77 -6.07 -9.12 -21.87
N GLU A 78 -6.90 -10.16 -21.77
CA GLU A 78 -7.61 -10.53 -20.56
C GLU A 78 -6.65 -11.05 -19.47
N PRO A 79 -7.03 -11.00 -18.18
CA PRO A 79 -6.27 -11.63 -17.10
C PRO A 79 -6.01 -13.12 -17.37
N LEU A 80 -4.77 -13.56 -17.15
CA LEU A 80 -4.36 -14.96 -17.24
C LEU A 80 -4.19 -15.55 -15.83
N GLU A 81 -4.42 -16.85 -15.67
CA GLU A 81 -4.19 -17.54 -14.39
C GLU A 81 -2.73 -17.47 -13.90
N THR A 82 -1.79 -17.25 -14.82
CA THR A 82 -0.36 -17.12 -14.54
C THR A 82 0.07 -15.69 -14.21
N ASP A 83 -0.82 -14.70 -14.38
CA ASP A 83 -0.48 -13.31 -14.08
C ASP A 83 -0.28 -13.14 -12.57
N PRO A 84 0.73 -12.39 -12.11
CA PRO A 84 0.75 -11.93 -10.74
C PRO A 84 -0.56 -11.20 -10.41
N ALA A 85 -1.12 -11.39 -9.22
CA ALA A 85 -2.44 -10.84 -8.90
C ALA A 85 -2.56 -9.31 -9.06
N TRP A 86 -1.45 -8.56 -8.91
CA TRP A 86 -1.44 -7.12 -9.18
C TRP A 86 -1.60 -6.81 -10.68
N VAL A 87 -0.99 -7.61 -11.56
CA VAL A 87 -1.15 -7.51 -13.03
C VAL A 87 -2.57 -7.87 -13.43
N ALA A 88 -3.11 -8.96 -12.86
CA ALA A 88 -4.49 -9.34 -13.10
C ALA A 88 -5.46 -8.20 -12.72
N GLY A 89 -5.23 -7.55 -11.58
CA GLY A 89 -6.01 -6.38 -11.15
C GLY A 89 -5.93 -5.16 -12.08
N LEU A 90 -4.79 -4.92 -12.74
CA LEU A 90 -4.67 -3.90 -13.78
C LEU A 90 -5.48 -4.26 -15.02
N LYS A 91 -5.35 -5.51 -15.48
CA LYS A 91 -6.10 -6.01 -16.65
C LYS A 91 -7.61 -5.98 -16.41
N ASN A 92 -8.08 -6.42 -15.25
CA ASN A 92 -9.49 -6.36 -14.85
C ASN A 92 -10.02 -4.91 -14.91
N ALA A 93 -9.28 -3.96 -14.33
CA ALA A 93 -9.64 -2.55 -14.40
C ALA A 93 -9.65 -2.03 -15.86
N ASN A 94 -8.71 -2.45 -16.68
CA ASN A 94 -8.66 -2.06 -18.09
C ASN A 94 -9.84 -2.61 -18.90
N VAL A 95 -10.32 -3.82 -18.61
CA VAL A 95 -11.53 -4.41 -19.21
C VAL A 95 -12.75 -3.55 -18.87
N LEU A 96 -12.91 -3.16 -17.61
CA LEU A 96 -14.01 -2.29 -17.17
C LEU A 96 -14.00 -0.93 -17.88
N LEU A 97 -12.82 -0.30 -17.97
CA LEU A 97 -12.64 0.96 -18.68
C LEU A 97 -12.92 0.81 -20.19
N ASN A 98 -12.49 -0.29 -20.80
CA ASN A 98 -12.78 -0.59 -22.20
C ASN A 98 -14.28 -0.72 -22.47
N GLN A 99 -15.03 -1.34 -21.54
CA GLN A 99 -16.48 -1.48 -21.64
C GLN A 99 -17.19 -0.12 -21.51
N ARG A 100 -16.69 0.77 -20.65
CA ARG A 100 -17.34 2.06 -20.35
C ARG A 100 -16.99 3.20 -21.31
N PHE A 101 -15.73 3.28 -21.72
CA PHE A 101 -15.16 4.42 -22.47
C PHE A 101 -14.58 4.03 -23.84
N GLY A 102 -14.52 2.73 -24.14
CA GLY A 102 -13.92 2.21 -25.37
C GLY A 102 -12.46 1.80 -25.19
N LYS A 103 -11.97 1.08 -26.20
CA LYS A 103 -10.61 0.52 -26.20
C LYS A 103 -9.57 1.59 -26.45
N GLU A 104 -8.57 1.67 -25.59
CA GLU A 104 -7.39 2.51 -25.77
C GLU A 104 -6.16 1.85 -25.12
N GLN A 105 -4.97 2.33 -25.48
CA GLN A 105 -3.75 1.96 -24.78
C GLN A 105 -3.61 2.83 -23.53
N ARG A 106 -3.70 2.21 -22.36
CA ARG A 106 -3.58 2.85 -21.06
C ARG A 106 -2.25 2.52 -20.42
N PHE A 107 -1.65 3.49 -19.72
CA PHE A 107 -0.38 3.34 -19.02
C PHE A 107 -0.59 3.24 -17.52
N ILE A 108 0.35 2.62 -16.81
CA ILE A 108 0.22 2.42 -15.37
C ILE A 108 0.43 3.76 -14.66
N GLY A 109 -0.39 4.06 -13.64
CA GLY A 109 -0.14 5.22 -12.79
C GLY A 109 1.19 5.11 -12.05
N THR A 110 1.82 6.22 -11.73
CA THR A 110 3.04 6.18 -10.91
C THR A 110 2.74 5.60 -9.53
N HIS A 111 3.57 4.66 -9.07
CA HIS A 111 3.57 4.08 -7.72
C HIS A 111 4.10 5.08 -6.67
N ASN A 112 3.38 6.18 -6.50
CA ASN A 112 3.60 7.21 -5.47
C ASN A 112 2.29 7.62 -4.80
N VAL A 113 2.35 8.66 -3.96
CA VAL A 113 1.19 9.38 -3.41
C VAL A 113 0.13 9.59 -4.49
N ARG A 114 -1.08 9.09 -4.22
CA ARG A 114 -2.16 9.04 -5.21
C ARG A 114 -3.19 10.13 -4.92
N PRO A 115 -3.31 11.17 -5.77
CA PRO A 115 -4.39 12.12 -5.66
C PRO A 115 -5.71 11.46 -6.06
N MET A 116 -6.70 11.51 -5.17
CA MET A 116 -7.97 10.81 -5.31
C MET A 116 -9.14 11.78 -5.11
N ARG A 117 -10.24 11.49 -5.82
CA ARG A 117 -11.53 12.18 -5.67
C ARG A 117 -12.61 11.20 -5.26
N ARG A 118 -13.40 11.55 -4.23
CA ARG A 118 -14.46 10.70 -3.70
C ARG A 118 -15.59 10.52 -4.73
N SER A 119 -15.93 11.57 -5.48
CA SER A 119 -16.92 11.49 -6.55
C SER A 119 -16.56 10.45 -7.61
N ILE A 120 -15.29 10.37 -7.99
CA ILE A 120 -14.79 9.39 -8.97
C ILE A 120 -14.80 7.97 -8.38
N CYS A 121 -14.43 7.79 -7.11
CA CYS A 121 -14.53 6.48 -6.44
C CYS A 121 -15.97 5.97 -6.43
N GLU A 122 -16.93 6.86 -6.11
CA GLU A 122 -18.36 6.56 -6.14
C GLU A 122 -18.83 6.20 -7.56
N ALA A 123 -18.43 6.98 -8.57
CA ALA A 123 -18.78 6.72 -9.96
C ALA A 123 -18.24 5.37 -10.46
N CYS A 124 -16.98 5.03 -10.15
CA CYS A 124 -16.42 3.72 -10.43
C CYS A 124 -17.22 2.59 -9.74
N ARG A 125 -17.61 2.78 -8.49
CA ARG A 125 -18.38 1.77 -7.75
C ARG A 125 -19.78 1.56 -8.32
N GLN A 126 -20.40 2.61 -8.84
CA GLN A 126 -21.71 2.54 -9.49
C GLN A 126 -21.63 1.90 -10.88
N ASP A 127 -20.70 2.38 -11.72
CA ASP A 127 -20.52 1.88 -13.09
C ASP A 127 -20.06 0.42 -13.12
N PHE A 128 -19.32 -0.03 -12.10
CA PHE A 128 -18.71 -1.37 -12.04
C PHE A 128 -19.17 -2.19 -10.83
N ALA A 129 -20.43 -2.02 -10.42
CA ALA A 129 -20.97 -2.58 -9.19
C ALA A 129 -20.77 -4.10 -9.04
N GLU A 130 -20.96 -4.87 -10.11
CA GLU A 130 -20.78 -6.34 -10.09
C GLU A 130 -19.33 -6.71 -9.78
N ALA A 131 -18.37 -6.07 -10.46
CA ALA A 131 -16.95 -6.33 -10.26
C ALA A 131 -16.50 -5.88 -8.84
N TYR A 132 -17.05 -4.77 -8.33
CA TYR A 132 -16.82 -4.36 -6.93
C TYR A 132 -17.36 -5.39 -5.94
N GLN A 133 -18.56 -5.92 -6.16
CA GLN A 133 -19.15 -6.93 -5.28
C GLN A 133 -18.32 -8.21 -5.25
N GLU A 134 -17.87 -8.69 -6.40
CA GLU A 134 -16.99 -9.85 -6.49
C GLU A 134 -15.67 -9.59 -5.73
N ALA A 135 -14.98 -8.50 -6.06
CA ALA A 135 -13.71 -8.16 -5.43
C ALA A 135 -13.83 -8.03 -3.89
N THR A 136 -14.92 -7.42 -3.41
CA THR A 136 -15.15 -7.18 -1.97
C THR A 136 -15.27 -8.48 -1.16
N ALA A 137 -15.69 -9.58 -1.79
CA ALA A 137 -15.77 -10.88 -1.12
C ALA A 137 -14.38 -11.47 -0.78
N HIS A 138 -13.31 -11.02 -1.45
CA HIS A 138 -11.97 -11.58 -1.30
C HIS A 138 -11.28 -11.12 -0.01
N ARG A 139 -10.96 -12.09 0.85
CA ARG A 139 -10.25 -11.85 2.13
C ARG A 139 -8.75 -11.64 1.98
N PHE A 140 -8.18 -12.26 0.97
CA PHE A 140 -6.78 -12.13 0.54
C PHE A 140 -6.76 -11.78 -0.93
N ARG A 141 -5.61 -11.30 -1.42
CA ARG A 141 -5.46 -10.88 -2.81
C ARG A 141 -5.87 -11.97 -3.78
N SER A 142 -6.71 -11.61 -4.74
CA SER A 142 -7.30 -12.50 -5.75
C SER A 142 -6.95 -12.03 -7.16
N HIS A 143 -7.00 -12.96 -8.12
CA HIS A 143 -6.81 -12.64 -9.54
C HIS A 143 -7.99 -11.87 -10.15
N SER A 144 -9.17 -11.92 -9.52
CA SER A 144 -10.34 -11.11 -9.91
C SER A 144 -10.49 -9.82 -9.12
N ASP A 145 -9.46 -9.41 -8.35
CA ASP A 145 -9.44 -8.08 -7.74
C ASP A 145 -9.36 -6.97 -8.80
N ILE A 146 -9.67 -5.74 -8.40
CA ILE A 146 -9.58 -4.56 -9.25
C ILE A 146 -8.58 -3.60 -8.65
N MET A 147 -7.65 -3.10 -9.47
CA MET A 147 -6.66 -2.12 -9.03
C MET A 147 -7.24 -0.70 -9.11
N LEU A 148 -7.88 -0.22 -8.04
CA LEU A 148 -8.55 1.08 -8.06
C LEU A 148 -7.57 2.27 -8.15
N PRO A 149 -6.73 2.57 -7.14
CA PRO A 149 -6.08 3.88 -7.10
C PRO A 149 -4.90 3.99 -8.08
N LEU A 150 -4.24 2.87 -8.40
CA LEU A 150 -3.11 2.86 -9.34
C LEU A 150 -3.55 2.92 -10.82
N PHE A 151 -4.80 2.54 -11.12
CA PHE A 151 -5.23 2.35 -12.51
C PHE A 151 -6.67 2.76 -12.78
N LEU A 152 -7.67 2.13 -12.15
CA LEU A 152 -9.07 2.40 -12.48
C LEU A 152 -9.45 3.86 -12.25
N HIS A 153 -9.13 4.41 -11.07
CA HIS A 153 -9.44 5.79 -10.71
C HIS A 153 -8.73 6.79 -11.63
N VAL A 154 -7.45 6.55 -11.88
CA VAL A 154 -6.58 7.36 -12.75
C VAL A 154 -7.19 7.51 -14.14
N HIS A 155 -7.54 6.39 -14.78
CA HIS A 155 -8.08 6.41 -16.13
C HIS A 155 -9.54 6.81 -16.19
N TYR A 156 -10.34 6.50 -15.16
CA TYR A 156 -11.70 7.03 -15.06
C TYR A 156 -11.68 8.57 -15.01
N ALA A 157 -10.78 9.15 -14.22
CA ALA A 157 -10.62 10.61 -14.13
C ALA A 157 -10.29 11.21 -15.51
N LEU A 158 -9.30 10.65 -16.21
CA LEU A 158 -8.92 11.10 -17.56
C LEU A 158 -10.08 10.97 -18.56
N SER A 159 -10.73 9.80 -18.63
CA SER A 159 -11.82 9.55 -19.58
C SER A 159 -13.08 10.37 -19.29
N ALA A 160 -13.33 10.72 -18.03
CA ALA A 160 -14.47 11.54 -17.63
C ALA A 160 -14.21 13.06 -17.72
N GLY A 161 -12.99 13.49 -18.08
CA GLY A 161 -12.61 14.90 -18.07
C GLY A 161 -12.46 15.50 -16.66
N GLU A 162 -12.25 14.65 -15.65
CA GLU A 162 -11.99 15.03 -14.26
C GLU A 162 -10.52 14.82 -13.85
N GLY A 163 -9.65 14.53 -14.82
CA GLY A 163 -8.22 14.34 -14.65
C GLY A 163 -7.43 15.01 -15.77
N GLU A 164 -6.25 15.51 -15.44
CA GLU A 164 -5.30 16.13 -16.36
C GLU A 164 -3.96 15.42 -16.28
N LEU A 165 -3.39 15.05 -17.43
CA LEU A 165 -2.02 14.51 -17.47
C LEU A 165 -1.04 15.58 -17.00
N ALA A 166 -0.25 15.23 -15.99
CA ALA A 166 0.75 16.10 -15.43
C ALA A 166 2.14 15.45 -15.57
N THR A 167 3.11 16.25 -15.99
CA THR A 167 4.51 15.87 -15.91
C THR A 167 4.97 16.07 -14.47
N MET A 168 5.38 14.99 -13.81
CA MET A 168 6.17 15.11 -12.60
C MET A 168 7.58 14.71 -12.95
N ASP A 169 8.40 15.72 -13.21
CA ASP A 169 9.83 15.52 -13.18
C ASP A 169 10.19 15.15 -11.74
N GLU A 170 10.94 14.05 -11.56
CA GLU A 170 11.42 13.56 -10.26
C GLU A 170 10.55 12.54 -9.52
N TYR A 171 9.84 11.67 -10.25
CA TYR A 171 9.32 10.44 -9.66
C TYR A 171 10.44 9.41 -9.43
N PHE A 172 10.54 8.94 -8.19
CA PHE A 172 11.39 7.83 -7.78
C PHE A 172 10.55 6.71 -7.18
N ALA A 173 10.43 5.57 -7.85
CA ALA A 173 10.02 4.35 -7.18
C ALA A 173 11.07 3.28 -7.42
N ASN A 174 11.70 2.87 -6.33
CA ASN A 174 12.74 1.86 -6.36
C ASN A 174 12.34 0.69 -5.49
N GLY A 175 12.59 -0.51 -6.00
CA GLY A 175 12.58 -1.70 -5.19
C GLY A 175 13.81 -1.73 -4.29
N ILE A 176 13.61 -1.89 -2.99
CA ILE A 176 14.67 -2.15 -2.01
C ILE A 176 14.70 -3.65 -1.77
N GLY A 177 15.86 -4.25 -2.02
CA GLY A 177 16.01 -5.71 -1.99
C GLY A 177 17.33 -6.14 -1.34
N PRO A 178 17.75 -7.40 -1.56
CA PRO A 178 18.96 -7.94 -0.94
C PRO A 178 20.27 -7.33 -1.47
N ASP A 179 20.24 -6.65 -2.62
CA ASP A 179 21.43 -6.02 -3.22
C ASP A 179 21.72 -4.65 -2.58
N LEU A 180 22.61 -4.63 -1.60
CA LEU A 180 23.01 -3.42 -0.88
C LEU A 180 23.63 -2.34 -1.78
N GLY A 181 24.35 -2.75 -2.84
CA GLY A 181 24.99 -1.83 -3.77
C GLY A 181 23.95 -1.10 -4.62
N ARG A 182 22.95 -1.84 -5.11
CA ARG A 182 21.81 -1.27 -5.83
C ARG A 182 20.96 -0.37 -4.93
N ASN A 183 20.69 -0.79 -3.70
CA ASN A 183 19.99 0.06 -2.73
C ASN A 183 20.73 1.39 -2.50
N GLU A 184 22.06 1.37 -2.34
CA GLU A 184 22.83 2.60 -2.15
C GLU A 184 22.79 3.52 -3.38
N GLN A 185 22.77 2.97 -4.59
CA GLN A 185 22.59 3.76 -5.81
C GLN A 185 21.24 4.50 -5.80
N HIS A 186 20.17 3.80 -5.41
CA HIS A 186 18.84 4.40 -5.26
C HIS A 186 18.83 5.51 -4.20
N PHE A 187 19.45 5.28 -3.04
CA PHE A 187 19.56 6.27 -1.97
C PHE A 187 20.38 7.48 -2.39
N ALA A 188 21.54 7.27 -3.02
CA ALA A 188 22.39 8.35 -3.53
C ALA A 188 21.66 9.21 -4.57
N GLU A 189 20.82 8.60 -5.41
CA GLU A 189 20.03 9.35 -6.39
C GLU A 189 18.95 10.21 -5.73
N ILE A 190 18.23 9.67 -4.74
CA ILE A 190 17.26 10.44 -3.96
C ILE A 190 17.95 11.60 -3.22
N ARG A 191 19.12 11.37 -2.61
CA ARG A 191 19.92 12.44 -1.97
C ARG A 191 20.33 13.53 -2.96
N ARG A 192 20.74 13.12 -4.18
CA ARG A 192 21.21 14.04 -5.22
C ARG A 192 20.06 14.87 -5.79
N ARG A 193 18.94 14.24 -6.15
CA ARG A 193 17.83 14.90 -6.85
C ARG A 193 16.85 15.58 -5.90
N ARG A 194 16.73 15.10 -4.66
CA ARG A 194 15.80 15.60 -3.64
C ARG A 194 14.36 15.68 -4.18
N PRO A 195 13.83 14.56 -4.69
CA PRO A 195 12.51 14.54 -5.31
C PRO A 195 11.43 14.98 -4.33
N VAL A 196 10.39 15.63 -4.85
CA VAL A 196 9.20 16.00 -4.05
C VAL A 196 8.56 14.76 -3.44
N LEU A 197 8.47 13.68 -4.22
CA LEU A 197 7.87 12.41 -3.81
C LEU A 197 8.78 11.23 -4.20
N PHE A 198 8.90 10.24 -3.32
CA PHE A 198 9.61 9.00 -3.64
C PHE A 198 8.98 7.78 -2.96
N CYS A 199 9.23 6.61 -3.52
CA CYS A 199 8.76 5.32 -3.07
C CYS A 199 9.92 4.33 -2.92
N LEU A 200 9.91 3.58 -1.82
CA LEU A 200 10.89 2.55 -1.48
C LEU A 200 10.16 1.23 -1.19
N ASN A 201 9.81 0.49 -2.25
CA ASN A 201 9.00 -0.73 -2.13
C ASN A 201 9.86 -1.92 -1.70
N ASP A 202 9.42 -2.70 -0.72
CA ASP A 202 10.11 -3.91 -0.28
C ASP A 202 10.02 -5.03 -1.33
N GLN A 203 11.16 -5.39 -1.91
CA GLN A 203 11.33 -6.51 -2.84
C GLN A 203 12.07 -7.70 -2.19
N GLY A 204 11.68 -8.06 -0.98
CA GLY A 204 12.24 -9.20 -0.25
C GLY A 204 13.40 -8.84 0.68
N MET A 205 13.50 -7.58 1.07
CA MET A 205 14.47 -7.05 2.03
C MET A 205 14.39 -7.75 3.39
N TYR A 206 13.21 -8.21 3.81
CA TYR A 206 13.03 -8.94 5.09
C TYR A 206 13.91 -10.19 5.23
N LYS A 207 14.51 -10.69 4.14
CA LYS A 207 15.46 -11.81 4.15
C LYS A 207 16.89 -11.40 4.50
N GLU A 208 17.22 -10.11 4.39
CA GLU A 208 18.57 -9.56 4.57
C GLU A 208 18.58 -8.47 5.66
N PRO A 209 19.06 -8.77 6.88
CA PRO A 209 19.14 -7.81 7.97
C PRO A 209 19.94 -6.55 7.63
N GLU A 210 21.02 -6.68 6.85
CA GLU A 210 21.87 -5.58 6.42
C GLU A 210 21.12 -4.58 5.55
N ALA A 211 20.26 -5.05 4.65
CA ALA A 211 19.44 -4.18 3.80
C ALA A 211 18.41 -3.41 4.63
N SER A 212 17.87 -4.05 5.67
CA SER A 212 16.97 -3.39 6.63
C SER A 212 17.68 -2.28 7.42
N VAL A 213 18.91 -2.51 7.88
CA VAL A 213 19.73 -1.50 8.56
C VAL A 213 20.08 -0.35 7.61
N GLN A 214 20.40 -0.66 6.35
CA GLN A 214 20.72 0.34 5.33
C GLN A 214 19.52 1.26 5.05
N LEU A 215 18.34 0.68 4.84
CA LEU A 215 17.09 1.42 4.66
C LEU A 215 16.77 2.27 5.88
N GLN A 216 16.88 1.69 7.09
CA GLN A 216 16.63 2.42 8.33
C GLN A 216 17.56 3.64 8.45
N THR A 217 18.85 3.47 8.19
CA THR A 217 19.83 4.56 8.23
C THR A 217 19.45 5.66 7.25
N PHE A 218 19.09 5.30 6.01
CA PHE A 218 18.64 6.27 5.01
C PHE A 218 17.38 7.02 5.45
N LEU A 219 16.37 6.33 5.98
CA LEU A 219 15.14 6.96 6.44
C LEU A 219 15.36 7.86 7.65
N GLU A 220 16.27 7.51 8.57
CA GLU A 220 16.66 8.35 9.71
C GLU A 220 17.39 9.64 9.25
N GLU A 221 18.15 9.58 8.16
CA GLU A 221 18.74 10.77 7.54
C GLU A 221 17.69 11.69 6.91
N CYS A 222 16.70 11.11 6.20
CA CYS A 222 15.63 11.88 5.55
C CYS A 222 14.62 12.46 6.55
N PHE A 223 14.28 11.69 7.58
CA PHE A 223 13.23 11.99 8.55
C PHE A 223 13.76 11.86 9.99
N PRO A 224 14.63 12.79 10.43
CA PRO A 224 15.28 12.70 11.74
C PRO A 224 14.31 12.93 12.92
N HIS A 225 13.11 13.44 12.64
CA HIS A 225 12.08 13.71 13.64
C HIS A 225 10.90 12.76 13.44
N THR A 226 10.56 12.02 14.50
CA THR A 226 9.38 11.15 14.51
C THR A 226 8.11 11.98 14.34
N SER A 227 7.21 11.54 13.46
CA SER A 227 5.92 12.19 13.32
C SER A 227 5.07 12.05 14.58
N PRO A 228 4.09 12.95 14.83
CA PRO A 228 3.17 12.81 15.96
C PRO A 228 2.32 11.54 15.95
N PHE A 229 2.28 10.84 14.81
CA PHE A 229 1.49 9.63 14.61
C PHE A 229 2.31 8.35 14.75
N GLU A 230 3.64 8.45 14.75
CA GLU A 230 4.51 7.32 15.01
C GLU A 230 4.38 6.87 16.46
N ARG A 231 4.32 5.54 16.60
CA ARG A 231 4.38 4.91 17.91
C ARG A 231 5.84 4.82 18.33
N VAL A 232 6.22 5.59 19.34
CA VAL A 232 7.54 5.48 19.95
C VAL A 232 7.55 4.25 20.85
N CYS A 233 8.35 3.23 20.53
CA CYS A 233 8.60 2.16 21.50
C CYS A 233 9.45 2.71 22.66
N PHE A 234 9.20 2.21 23.87
CA PHE A 234 9.91 2.57 25.09
C PHE A 234 11.45 2.44 24.96
N VAL A 235 11.93 1.44 24.22
CA VAL A 235 13.36 1.21 23.94
C VAL A 235 13.96 2.33 23.07
N ASP A 236 13.17 2.87 22.14
CA ASP A 236 13.61 3.97 21.27
C ASP A 236 13.58 5.34 21.99
N CYS A 237 12.64 5.58 22.92
CA CYS A 237 12.65 6.77 23.80
C CYS A 237 13.95 6.79 24.64
N LEU A 238 14.36 5.63 25.17
CA LEU A 238 15.57 5.50 25.98
C LEU A 238 16.86 5.70 25.18
N ARG A 239 16.92 5.23 23.93
CA ARG A 239 18.10 5.39 23.06
C ARG A 239 18.23 6.80 22.48
N ARG A 240 17.11 7.44 22.11
CA ARG A 240 17.12 8.70 21.36
C ARG A 240 16.96 9.98 22.23
N LYS A 241 16.60 9.87 23.51
CA LYS A 241 16.20 11.02 24.37
C LYS A 241 15.06 11.86 23.78
N ILE A 242 14.28 11.30 22.87
CA ILE A 242 13.14 11.98 22.23
C ILE A 242 11.89 11.53 22.97
N CYS A 243 11.53 12.24 24.04
CA CYS A 243 10.21 12.04 24.63
C CYS A 243 9.43 13.36 24.49
N HIS A 244 8.48 13.38 23.54
CA HIS A 244 7.49 14.44 23.42
C HIS A 244 6.23 14.08 24.24
N PRO A 245 5.54 15.05 24.85
CA PRO A 245 4.42 14.79 25.77
C PRO A 245 3.17 14.17 25.11
N PHE A 246 3.15 13.96 23.79
CA PHE A 246 2.01 13.42 23.05
C PHE A 246 2.24 12.05 22.40
N SER A 247 3.42 11.44 22.55
CA SER A 247 3.72 10.13 21.97
C SER A 247 2.90 9.03 22.66
N ARG A 248 2.06 8.30 21.92
CA ARG A 248 1.38 7.09 22.44
C ARG A 248 2.40 5.97 22.60
N MET A 249 2.85 5.77 23.84
CA MET A 249 3.73 4.66 24.20
C MET A 249 3.05 3.31 23.98
N VAL A 250 3.77 2.37 23.38
CA VAL A 250 3.37 0.96 23.25
C VAL A 250 4.48 0.06 23.77
N ASN A 251 4.08 -1.05 24.39
CA ASN A 251 4.99 -2.12 24.75
C ASN A 251 5.57 -2.74 23.48
N CYS A 252 6.90 -2.81 23.38
CA CYS A 252 7.55 -3.59 22.34
C CYS A 252 7.14 -5.07 22.50
N PRO A 253 6.87 -5.81 21.41
CA PRO A 253 6.82 -7.26 21.50
C PRO A 253 8.18 -7.74 21.99
N GLU A 254 8.21 -8.44 23.12
CA GLU A 254 9.42 -9.09 23.59
C GLU A 254 9.88 -10.07 22.51
N ASN A 255 11.10 -9.88 22.02
CA ASN A 255 11.76 -10.86 21.19
C ASN A 255 12.09 -12.07 22.09
N THR A 256 11.10 -12.93 22.36
CA THR A 256 11.31 -14.16 23.12
C THR A 256 11.97 -15.20 22.24
N SER A 257 13.25 -14.97 21.91
CA SER A 257 14.19 -16.05 21.70
C SER A 257 14.52 -16.67 23.07
N ARG A 258 13.56 -17.32 23.72
CA ARG A 258 13.82 -18.26 24.81
C ARG A 258 13.46 -19.64 24.30
N LYS A 259 14.49 -20.46 24.09
CA LYS A 259 14.35 -21.92 24.03
C LYS A 259 13.64 -22.36 25.32
N GLU A 260 12.35 -22.62 25.25
CA GLU A 260 11.68 -23.38 26.31
C GLU A 260 12.03 -24.85 26.14
N SER A 261 12.90 -25.32 27.03
CA SER A 261 13.15 -26.73 27.27
C SER A 261 11.87 -27.40 27.74
N ILE A 262 11.36 -28.35 26.96
CA ILE A 262 10.24 -29.22 27.34
C ILE A 262 10.68 -30.09 28.53
N PRO A 263 9.96 -30.09 29.67
CA PRO A 263 10.27 -31.02 30.74
C PRO A 263 9.71 -32.41 30.40
N LEU A 264 10.61 -33.39 30.30
CA LEU A 264 10.31 -34.82 30.27
C LEU A 264 9.48 -35.18 31.52
N ARG A 265 8.19 -35.50 31.34
CA ARG A 265 7.39 -36.24 32.33
C ARG A 265 7.11 -37.64 31.81
N GLY A 266 7.49 -38.60 32.66
CA GLY A 266 7.63 -40.03 32.38
C GLY A 266 6.34 -40.73 31.95
N LEU A 267 6.49 -41.58 30.94
CA LEU A 267 5.64 -42.72 30.67
C LEU A 267 6.22 -43.94 31.41
N ARG A 268 5.62 -44.27 32.56
CA ARG A 268 5.47 -45.65 33.05
C ARG A 268 3.99 -46.01 32.77
N SER A 269 3.57 -47.20 32.41
CA SER A 269 4.14 -48.54 32.34
C SER A 269 3.17 -49.39 31.53
N GLY A 270 3.67 -50.30 30.70
CA GLY A 270 2.87 -51.26 29.95
C GLY A 270 2.42 -52.45 30.82
N SER A 271 1.22 -52.94 30.51
CA SER A 271 0.68 -54.29 30.75
C SER A 271 -0.77 -54.25 30.22
N GLY A 272 -1.31 -55.14 29.40
CA GLY A 272 -0.88 -56.41 28.83
C GLY A 272 -2.10 -57.00 28.11
N GLU A 273 -1.83 -57.79 27.08
CA GLU A 273 -2.60 -58.94 26.58
C GLU A 273 -4.05 -58.79 26.10
N SER A 274 -4.26 -59.09 24.81
CA SER A 274 -5.01 -60.29 24.39
C SER A 274 -4.79 -60.56 22.89
N ALA A 275 -4.36 -61.77 22.54
CA ALA A 275 -4.23 -62.28 21.18
C ALA A 275 -5.09 -63.54 20.99
N SER A 276 -5.40 -63.85 19.73
CA SER A 276 -6.04 -65.07 19.17
C SER A 276 -7.54 -65.23 19.49
N SER A 277 -8.42 -65.64 18.58
CA SER A 277 -8.29 -66.37 17.30
C SER A 277 -9.49 -66.06 16.41
#